data_AF-A0A3E1DZ80-F1
#
_entry.id   AF-A0A3E1DZ80-F1
#
_cell.length_a   1.000
_cell.length_b   1.000
_cell.length_c   1.000
_cell.angle_alpha   90.00
_cell.angle_beta   90.00
_cell.angle_gamma   90.00
#
_symmetry.space_group_name_H-M   'P 1'
#
loop_
_entity.id
_entity.type
_entity.pdbx_description
1 polymer ?
#
loop_
_entity_poly.entity_id
_entity_poly.type
_entity_poly.pdbx_seq_one_letter_code
_entity_poly.pdbx_strand_id
1 'polypeptide(L)'
;MDGFRFEFPCKDPMPDNPKEGADGPSGLVTGDPKTTDNFTAKKKFGGEPGKRYKVTLRFRGVVEPMMYKEGQSVGEYFYVGGVKNNATYNIYQISVSSPKSHYFLNRQDSVGHRIFTLDYTQTIEIDGGAEVVFFGDGQNGRMITNYKKLVVPEIAPAPAPFNGQFIQVDVLDVKE
;
A
#
# COMPACT_ATOMS: atom_id res chain seq x y z
N MET A 1 7.43 -10.64 6.77
CA MET A 1 6.87 -9.35 6.30
C MET A 1 7.68 -8.86 5.13
N ASP A 2 9.00 -8.98 5.23
CA ASP A 2 9.96 -8.75 4.15
C ASP A 2 9.52 -9.35 2.81
N GLY A 3 9.74 -8.61 1.74
CA GLY A 3 9.35 -8.97 0.39
C GLY A 3 7.84 -8.90 0.09
N PHE A 4 6.98 -8.50 1.04
CA PHE A 4 5.53 -8.46 0.79
C PHE A 4 5.17 -7.36 -0.21
N ARG A 5 4.20 -7.64 -1.07
CA ARG A 5 3.76 -6.71 -2.10
C ARG A 5 2.25 -6.55 -2.07
N PHE A 6 1.81 -5.31 -1.94
CA PHE A 6 0.45 -4.91 -2.27
C PHE A 6 0.36 -4.71 -3.77
N GLU A 7 -0.57 -5.37 -4.44
CA GLU A 7 -0.77 -5.21 -5.88
C GLU A 7 -2.24 -5.01 -6.21
N PHE A 8 -2.50 -3.93 -6.93
CA PHE A 8 -3.73 -3.71 -7.68
C PHE A 8 -3.35 -3.73 -9.16
N PRO A 9 -3.33 -4.90 -9.82
CA PRO A 9 -3.07 -4.96 -11.25
C PRO A 9 -4.23 -4.34 -12.03
N CYS A 10 -3.94 -3.66 -13.13
CA CYS A 10 -4.98 -3.31 -14.09
C CYS A 10 -5.38 -4.58 -14.88
N LYS A 11 -6.68 -4.80 -15.06
CA LYS A 11 -7.20 -5.96 -15.79
C LYS A 11 -6.81 -5.92 -17.27
N ASP A 12 -6.89 -4.72 -17.85
CA ASP A 12 -6.56 -4.48 -19.26
C ASP A 12 -5.06 -4.22 -19.43
N PRO A 13 -4.44 -4.66 -20.54
CA PRO A 13 -3.02 -4.43 -20.79
C PRO A 13 -2.68 -2.93 -20.84
N MET A 14 -1.44 -2.59 -20.47
CA MET A 14 -0.97 -1.22 -20.53
C MET A 14 -0.97 -0.72 -21.99
N PRO A 15 -1.67 0.39 -22.31
CA PRO A 15 -1.63 0.95 -23.65
C PRO A 15 -0.23 1.43 -24.04
N ASP A 16 0.09 1.41 -25.33
CA ASP A 16 1.34 1.97 -25.85
C ASP A 16 1.45 3.47 -25.56
N ASN A 17 0.34 4.20 -25.69
CA ASN A 17 0.24 5.64 -25.43
C ASN A 17 -0.93 5.92 -24.47
N PRO A 18 -0.76 5.71 -23.15
CA PRO A 18 -1.79 6.00 -22.17
C PRO A 18 -2.11 7.50 -22.13
N LYS A 19 -3.38 7.85 -21.92
CA LYS A 19 -3.79 9.24 -21.70
C LYS A 19 -3.38 9.70 -20.31
N GLU A 20 -3.10 10.99 -20.14
CA GLU A 20 -2.88 11.55 -18.81
C GLU A 20 -4.13 11.39 -17.95
N GLY A 21 -3.95 10.86 -16.73
CA GLY A 21 -5.06 10.56 -15.83
C GLY A 21 -5.91 9.40 -16.31
N ALA A 22 -5.36 8.44 -17.06
CA ALA A 22 -6.11 7.25 -17.44
C ALA A 22 -6.37 6.35 -16.22
N ASP A 23 -7.63 5.95 -16.05
CA ASP A 23 -8.06 4.95 -15.09
C ASP A 23 -8.40 3.62 -15.78
N GLY A 24 -8.45 2.55 -14.98
CA GLY A 24 -8.64 1.20 -15.49
C GLY A 24 -9.32 0.30 -14.46
N PRO A 25 -10.04 -0.75 -14.91
CA PRO A 25 -10.62 -1.72 -14.00
C PRO A 25 -9.52 -2.50 -13.27
N SER A 26 -9.70 -2.70 -11.97
CA SER A 26 -8.85 -3.58 -11.18
C SER A 26 -9.01 -5.03 -11.61
N GLY A 27 -7.88 -5.73 -11.73
CA GLY A 27 -7.80 -7.16 -12.00
C GLY A 27 -8.22 -8.02 -10.82
N LEU A 28 -8.41 -7.44 -9.62
CA LEU A 28 -8.88 -8.16 -8.44
C LEU A 28 -10.40 -8.31 -8.38
N VAL A 29 -11.14 -7.50 -9.14
CA VAL A 29 -12.61 -7.51 -9.13
C VAL A 29 -13.14 -8.86 -9.62
N THR A 30 -13.85 -9.56 -8.75
CA THR A 30 -14.49 -10.86 -9.03
C THR A 30 -16.02 -10.80 -8.98
N GLY A 31 -16.60 -9.69 -8.50
CA GLY A 31 -18.04 -9.49 -8.38
C GLY A 31 -18.38 -8.01 -8.26
N ASP A 32 -19.11 -7.63 -7.22
CA ASP A 32 -19.41 -6.21 -6.96
C ASP A 32 -18.08 -5.44 -6.74
N PRO A 33 -17.76 -4.45 -7.60
CA PRO A 33 -16.53 -3.66 -7.52
C PRO A 33 -16.30 -3.00 -6.15
N LYS A 34 -17.36 -2.70 -5.40
CA LYS A 34 -17.27 -2.05 -4.08
C LYS A 34 -16.89 -2.99 -2.94
N THR A 35 -16.99 -4.30 -3.16
CA THR A 35 -16.81 -5.31 -2.10
C THR A 35 -15.84 -6.42 -2.50
N THR A 36 -15.42 -6.48 -3.76
CA THR A 36 -14.53 -7.54 -4.27
C THR A 36 -13.18 -7.02 -4.77
N ASP A 37 -12.97 -5.71 -4.85
CA ASP A 37 -11.65 -5.13 -5.13
C ASP A 37 -10.82 -4.98 -3.86
N ASN A 38 -10.50 -6.10 -3.22
CA ASN A 38 -9.69 -6.10 -2.00
C ASN A 38 -8.94 -7.41 -1.84
N PHE A 39 -7.95 -7.39 -0.96
CA PHE A 39 -7.25 -8.59 -0.52
C PHE A 39 -6.80 -8.43 0.92
N THR A 40 -6.68 -9.57 1.60
CA THR A 40 -6.12 -9.66 2.94
C THR A 40 -5.06 -10.74 2.98
N ALA A 41 -3.88 -10.41 3.49
CA ALA A 41 -2.85 -11.38 3.83
C ALA A 41 -2.49 -11.25 5.31
N LYS A 42 -2.44 -12.37 6.01
CA LYS A 42 -2.08 -12.43 7.43
C LYS A 42 -0.72 -13.11 7.58
N LYS A 43 0.16 -12.51 8.37
CA LYS A 43 1.46 -13.09 8.72
C LYS A 43 1.62 -13.01 10.23
N LYS A 44 2.30 -14.00 10.82
CA LYS A 44 2.72 -13.93 12.22
C LYS A 44 4.09 -13.27 12.28
N PHE A 45 4.25 -12.27 13.14
CA PHE A 45 5.56 -11.71 13.42
C PHE A 45 6.37 -12.71 14.25
N GLY A 46 7.65 -12.86 13.89
CA GLY A 46 8.60 -13.64 14.68
C GLY A 46 8.93 -12.93 16.00
N GLY A 47 10.03 -13.32 16.63
CA GLY A 47 10.44 -12.76 17.91
C GLY A 47 9.82 -13.47 19.10
N GLU A 48 10.42 -13.26 20.25
CA GLU A 48 10.05 -13.92 21.49
C GLU A 48 8.75 -13.31 22.05
N PRO A 49 7.73 -14.13 22.40
CA PRO A 49 6.52 -13.63 23.03
C PRO A 49 6.83 -12.82 24.29
N GLY A 50 6.18 -11.66 24.43
CA GLY A 50 6.40 -10.74 25.55
C GLY A 50 7.48 -9.69 25.31
N LYS A 51 8.23 -9.79 24.21
CA LYS A 51 9.17 -8.76 23.78
C LYS A 51 8.56 -7.84 22.72
N ARG A 52 9.02 -6.60 22.71
CA ARG A 52 8.66 -5.60 21.70
C ARG A 52 9.82 -5.39 20.75
N TYR A 53 9.51 -5.21 19.47
CA TYR A 53 10.50 -4.94 18.45
C TYR A 53 10.16 -3.66 17.68
N LYS A 54 11.17 -2.84 17.42
CA LYS A 54 11.15 -1.76 16.45
C LYS A 54 11.57 -2.32 15.10
N VAL A 55 10.62 -2.35 14.16
CA VAL A 55 10.81 -2.89 12.81
C VAL A 55 10.87 -1.73 11.83
N THR A 56 12.03 -1.51 11.21
CA THR A 56 12.20 -0.50 10.16
C THR A 56 11.85 -1.12 8.81
N LEU A 57 10.87 -0.53 8.14
CA LEU A 57 10.35 -0.95 6.85
C LEU A 57 10.72 0.07 5.77
N ARG A 58 11.01 -0.38 4.55
CA ARG A 58 11.07 0.45 3.34
C ARG A 58 9.84 0.17 2.48
N PHE A 59 9.20 1.24 2.03
CA PHE A 59 8.04 1.21 1.16
C PHE A 59 8.42 1.79 -0.19
N ARG A 60 8.25 1.01 -1.26
CA ARG A 60 8.57 1.42 -2.62
C ARG A 60 7.44 1.09 -3.56
N GLY A 61 7.01 2.00 -4.43
CA GLY A 61 5.81 1.71 -5.23
C GLY A 61 5.34 2.80 -6.17
N VAL A 62 4.26 2.53 -6.89
CA VAL A 62 3.50 3.50 -7.68
C VAL A 62 2.06 3.43 -7.22
N VAL A 63 1.52 4.56 -6.76
CA VAL A 63 0.19 4.63 -6.16
C VAL A 63 -0.53 5.92 -6.54
N GLU A 64 -1.84 5.91 -6.36
CA GLU A 64 -2.67 7.12 -6.33
C GLU A 64 -2.78 7.72 -4.92
N PRO A 65 -3.09 9.03 -4.79
CA PRO A 65 -3.14 9.71 -3.50
C PRO A 65 -4.40 9.33 -2.73
N MET A 66 -4.25 9.15 -1.42
CA MET A 66 -5.38 8.93 -0.52
C MET A 66 -5.33 9.85 0.70
N MET A 67 -6.49 10.28 1.17
CA MET A 67 -6.63 11.11 2.37
C MET A 67 -7.15 10.29 3.55
N TYR A 68 -6.59 10.58 4.71
CA TYR A 68 -6.95 9.99 5.99
C TYR A 68 -7.19 11.09 7.03
N LYS A 69 -7.99 10.78 8.05
CA LYS A 69 -8.31 11.71 9.14
C LYS A 69 -8.32 10.97 10.48
N GLU A 70 -8.39 11.73 11.57
CA GLU A 70 -8.53 11.20 12.94
C GLU A 70 -7.37 10.29 13.39
N GLY A 71 -6.21 10.46 12.75
CA GLY A 71 -4.94 9.85 13.13
C GLY A 71 -3.79 10.85 12.99
N GLN A 72 -2.59 10.37 12.70
CA GLN A 72 -1.40 11.20 12.64
C GLN A 72 -0.60 10.96 11.36
N SER A 73 -0.34 12.02 10.59
CA SER A 73 0.64 11.99 9.50
C SER A 73 2.06 11.90 10.08
N VAL A 74 2.87 11.01 9.53
CA VAL A 74 4.30 10.89 9.84
C VAL A 74 5.07 10.92 8.52
N GLY A 75 5.87 11.95 8.32
CA GLY A 75 6.47 12.21 7.00
C GLY A 75 5.40 12.51 5.94
N GLU A 76 5.73 12.25 4.68
CA GLU A 76 4.87 12.63 3.55
C GLU A 76 3.73 11.64 3.29
N TYR A 77 4.03 10.34 3.37
CA TYR A 77 3.18 9.26 2.84
C TYR A 77 2.57 8.33 3.90
N PHE A 78 3.07 8.36 5.13
CA PHE A 78 2.68 7.43 6.17
C PHE A 78 1.67 8.05 7.13
N TYR A 79 0.66 7.28 7.52
CA TYR A 79 -0.38 7.73 8.44
C TYR A 79 -0.65 6.69 9.52
N VAL A 80 -0.60 7.09 10.78
CA VAL A 80 -0.80 6.22 11.94
C VAL A 80 -2.25 6.33 12.41
N GLY A 81 -2.92 5.19 12.54
CA GLY A 81 -4.31 5.13 13.02
C GLY A 81 -5.30 5.80 12.07
N GLY A 82 -6.39 6.32 12.65
CA GLY A 82 -7.42 7.07 11.92
C GLY A 82 -8.23 6.23 10.94
N VAL A 83 -8.93 6.93 10.03
CA VAL A 83 -9.86 6.36 9.05
C VAL A 83 -9.74 7.02 7.69
N LYS A 84 -10.22 6.34 6.65
CA LYS A 84 -10.31 6.88 5.29
C LYS A 84 -11.18 8.14 5.25
N ASN A 85 -10.76 9.12 4.46
CA ASN A 85 -11.48 10.39 4.25
C ASN A 85 -11.89 10.61 2.78
N ASN A 86 -11.85 9.55 1.96
CA ASN A 86 -12.32 9.56 0.58
C ASN A 86 -12.81 8.15 0.18
N ALA A 87 -13.82 8.06 -0.69
CA ALA A 87 -14.42 6.79 -1.10
C ALA A 87 -13.92 6.25 -2.46
N THR A 88 -12.93 6.92 -3.07
CA THR A 88 -12.57 6.68 -4.48
C THR A 88 -11.22 5.99 -4.65
N TYR A 89 -10.26 6.26 -3.76
CA TYR A 89 -8.86 5.90 -4.00
C TYR A 89 -8.40 4.69 -3.21
N ASN A 90 -7.52 3.89 -3.79
CA ASN A 90 -6.94 2.68 -3.23
C ASN A 90 -6.34 2.93 -1.85
N ILE A 91 -6.61 2.00 -0.94
CA ILE A 91 -6.11 1.97 0.42
C ILE A 91 -5.08 0.85 0.53
N TYR A 92 -3.95 1.16 1.16
CA TYR A 92 -2.89 0.23 1.48
C TYR A 92 -2.68 0.30 3.00
N GLN A 93 -3.03 -0.76 3.71
CA GLN A 93 -3.03 -0.78 5.18
C GLN A 93 -2.20 -1.94 5.73
N ILE A 94 -1.41 -1.64 6.76
CA ILE A 94 -0.81 -2.64 7.65
C ILE A 94 -1.49 -2.51 9.01
N SER A 95 -1.91 -3.62 9.61
CA SER A 95 -2.39 -3.68 10.99
C SER A 95 -1.57 -4.66 11.81
N VAL A 96 -1.31 -4.31 13.07
CA VAL A 96 -0.56 -5.12 14.02
C VAL A 96 -1.47 -5.42 15.21
N SER A 97 -1.50 -6.68 15.67
CA SER A 97 -2.37 -7.06 16.78
C SER A 97 -1.84 -6.65 18.15
N SER A 98 -0.51 -6.53 18.32
CA SER A 98 0.15 -6.12 19.56
C SER A 98 1.50 -5.43 19.30
N PRO A 99 1.75 -4.21 19.84
CA PRO A 99 0.71 -3.32 20.35
C PRO A 99 -0.32 -3.06 19.24
N LYS A 100 -1.61 -3.00 19.60
CA LYS A 100 -2.66 -2.86 18.60
C LYS A 100 -2.53 -1.53 17.86
N SER A 101 -2.30 -1.59 16.55
CA SER A 101 -2.12 -0.42 15.70
C SER A 101 -2.48 -0.71 14.24
N HIS A 102 -2.68 0.34 13.46
CA HIS A 102 -2.74 0.25 12.00
C HIS A 102 -2.16 1.49 11.34
N TYR A 103 -1.77 1.33 10.08
CA TYR A 103 -1.02 2.31 9.33
C TYR A 103 -1.47 2.34 7.87
N PHE A 104 -1.60 3.53 7.29
CA PHE A 104 -1.84 3.72 5.87
C PHE A 104 -0.58 4.20 5.15
N LEU A 105 -0.37 3.75 3.91
CA LEU A 105 0.94 3.82 3.25
C LEU A 105 1.04 4.80 2.08
N ASN A 106 -0.07 5.41 1.65
CA ASN A 106 -0.14 6.31 0.48
C ASN A 106 -0.83 7.65 0.78
N ARG A 107 -0.67 8.15 2.01
CA ARG A 107 -1.31 9.39 2.45
C ARG A 107 -0.83 10.60 1.64
N GLN A 108 -1.74 11.53 1.37
CA GLN A 108 -1.48 12.88 0.84
C GLN A 108 -2.45 13.91 1.45
N ASP A 109 -2.10 15.21 1.40
CA ASP A 109 -2.97 16.32 1.86
C ASP A 109 -4.20 16.54 0.99
N SER A 110 -4.11 16.13 -0.27
CA SER A 110 -5.18 16.26 -1.26
C SER A 110 -5.15 15.06 -2.20
N VAL A 111 -6.33 14.69 -2.69
CA VAL A 111 -6.48 13.70 -3.75
C VAL A 111 -6.59 14.36 -5.13
N GLY A 112 -6.42 13.57 -6.18
CA GLY A 112 -6.59 14.01 -7.57
C GLY A 112 -6.28 12.88 -8.54
N HIS A 113 -6.60 13.08 -9.82
CA HIS A 113 -6.44 12.07 -10.85
C HIS A 113 -4.97 11.91 -11.30
N ARG A 114 -4.09 11.52 -10.36
CA ARG A 114 -2.66 11.35 -10.57
C ARG A 114 -2.13 10.11 -9.86
N ILE A 115 -0.95 9.70 -10.31
CA ILE A 115 -0.09 8.70 -9.66
C ILE A 115 1.23 9.35 -9.25
N PHE A 116 1.95 8.72 -8.33
CA PHE A 116 3.29 9.11 -7.92
C PHE A 116 4.08 7.89 -7.45
N THR A 117 5.40 8.00 -7.44
CA THR A 117 6.29 6.98 -6.86
C THR A 117 6.45 7.18 -5.37
N LEU A 118 6.55 6.08 -4.63
CA LEU A 118 6.94 6.04 -3.23
C LEU A 118 8.35 5.45 -3.13
N ASP A 119 9.18 6.04 -2.27
CA ASP A 119 10.38 5.42 -1.71
C ASP A 119 10.69 6.07 -0.37
N TYR A 120 10.29 5.43 0.73
CA TYR A 120 10.50 5.97 2.07
C TYR A 120 10.64 4.85 3.10
N THR A 121 11.20 5.20 4.26
CA THR A 121 11.34 4.28 5.39
C THR A 121 10.50 4.73 6.57
N GLN A 122 9.92 3.78 7.30
CA GLN A 122 9.25 4.06 8.56
C GLN A 122 9.45 2.91 9.54
N THR A 123 9.56 3.24 10.82
CA THR A 123 9.64 2.25 11.90
C THR A 123 8.29 2.11 12.59
N ILE A 124 7.87 0.86 12.83
CA ILE A 124 6.69 0.51 13.60
C ILE A 124 7.07 -0.44 14.75
N GLU A 125 6.24 -0.48 15.79
CA GLU A 125 6.42 -1.40 16.92
C GLU A 125 5.57 -2.66 16.71
N ILE A 126 6.17 -3.83 16.93
CA ILE A 126 5.51 -5.12 16.84
C ILE A 126 6.00 -6.00 17.99
N ASP A 127 5.06 -6.54 18.79
CA ASP A 127 5.40 -7.50 19.83
C ASP A 127 5.62 -8.89 19.21
N GLY A 128 6.53 -9.67 19.80
CA GLY A 128 6.84 -11.03 19.36
C GLY A 128 5.60 -11.92 19.30
N GLY A 129 5.39 -12.58 18.16
CA GLY A 129 4.22 -13.43 17.93
C GLY A 129 2.92 -12.72 17.54
N ALA A 130 2.92 -11.38 17.40
CA ALA A 130 1.75 -10.62 16.95
C ALA A 130 1.30 -11.02 15.53
N GLU A 131 -0.01 -10.92 15.24
CA GLU A 131 -0.53 -10.99 13.88
C GLU A 131 -0.29 -9.64 13.19
N VAL A 132 0.23 -9.72 11.97
CA VAL A 132 0.38 -8.59 11.05
C VAL A 132 -0.51 -8.84 9.84
N VAL A 133 -1.45 -7.93 9.61
CA VAL A 133 -2.42 -8.00 8.52
C VAL A 133 -2.05 -6.96 7.48
N PHE A 134 -1.90 -7.40 6.24
CA PHE A 134 -1.75 -6.56 5.06
C PHE A 134 -3.09 -6.55 4.34
N PHE A 135 -3.68 -5.36 4.21
CA PHE A 135 -4.99 -5.17 3.62
C PHE A 135 -4.92 -4.13 2.49
N GLY A 136 -5.37 -4.53 1.31
CA GLY A 136 -5.64 -3.62 0.21
C GLY A 136 -7.14 -3.48 -0.01
N ASP A 137 -7.63 -2.25 -0.20
CA ASP A 137 -9.01 -1.96 -0.61
C ASP A 137 -9.03 -0.94 -1.74
N GLY A 138 -9.43 -1.36 -2.93
CA GLY A 138 -9.55 -0.50 -4.10
C GLY A 138 -10.84 0.32 -4.16
N GLN A 139 -11.73 0.13 -3.18
CA GLN A 139 -12.98 0.87 -2.91
C GLN A 139 -14.09 0.84 -3.98
N ASN A 140 -13.74 0.89 -5.27
CA ASN A 140 -14.70 1.01 -6.36
C ASN A 140 -14.38 0.14 -7.59
N GLY A 141 -13.36 -0.73 -7.51
CA GLY A 141 -12.95 -1.60 -8.62
C GLY A 141 -12.22 -0.91 -9.77
N ARG A 142 -11.84 0.36 -9.58
CA ARG A 142 -11.06 1.14 -10.52
C ARG A 142 -9.87 1.74 -9.82
N MET A 143 -8.82 1.96 -10.59
CA MET A 143 -7.65 2.67 -10.12
C MET A 143 -7.14 3.58 -11.22
N ILE A 144 -6.42 4.63 -10.84
CA ILE A 144 -5.62 5.39 -11.78
C ILE A 144 -4.46 4.48 -12.22
N THR A 145 -4.43 4.14 -13.50
CA THR A 145 -3.38 3.25 -14.03
C THR A 145 -2.01 3.92 -13.96
N ASN A 146 -0.94 3.14 -14.12
CA ASN A 146 0.40 3.68 -14.27
C ASN A 146 0.62 4.37 -15.64
N TYR A 147 -0.23 5.33 -15.98
CA TYR A 147 -0.30 5.96 -17.30
C TYR A 147 0.96 6.75 -17.66
N LYS A 148 1.72 7.22 -16.66
CA LYS A 148 3.03 7.87 -16.87
C LYS A 148 4.17 6.88 -17.07
N LYS A 149 3.89 5.57 -17.05
CA LYS A 149 4.90 4.50 -17.13
C LYS A 149 6.01 4.69 -16.09
N LEU A 150 5.64 5.09 -14.87
CA LEU A 150 6.58 5.26 -13.78
C LEU A 150 7.22 3.92 -13.44
N VAL A 151 8.54 3.93 -13.26
CA VAL A 151 9.34 2.77 -12.88
C VAL A 151 10.00 3.10 -11.55
N VAL A 152 9.89 2.16 -10.60
CA VAL A 152 10.60 2.23 -9.33
C VAL A 152 11.80 1.30 -9.44
N PRO A 153 13.04 1.79 -9.27
CA PRO A 153 14.23 0.97 -9.45
C PRO A 153 14.31 -0.15 -8.40
N GLU A 154 15.15 -1.16 -8.68
CA GLU A 154 15.52 -2.27 -7.78
C GLU A 154 14.41 -3.27 -7.41
N ILE A 155 13.18 -3.06 -7.85
CA ILE A 155 12.05 -3.95 -7.55
C ILE A 155 11.30 -4.32 -8.83
N ALA A 156 10.78 -5.55 -8.88
CA ALA A 156 9.99 -5.98 -10.01
C ALA A 156 8.79 -5.04 -10.24
N PRO A 157 8.40 -4.78 -11.51
CA PRO A 157 8.95 -5.34 -12.74
C PRO A 157 10.04 -4.47 -13.40
N ALA A 158 10.76 -3.61 -12.67
CA ALA A 158 11.83 -2.80 -13.26
C ALA A 158 12.80 -3.65 -14.12
N PRO A 159 13.23 -3.17 -15.30
CA PRO A 159 13.08 -1.79 -15.80
C PRO A 159 11.72 -1.49 -16.45
N ALA A 160 10.79 -2.44 -16.52
CA ALA A 160 9.45 -2.21 -17.06
C ALA A 160 8.52 -1.53 -16.04
N PRO A 161 7.52 -0.75 -16.47
CA PRO A 161 6.49 -0.24 -15.57
C PRO A 161 5.51 -1.36 -15.19
N PHE A 162 5.05 -1.33 -13.93
CA PHE A 162 3.92 -2.16 -13.52
C PHE A 162 2.61 -1.57 -14.06
N ASN A 163 1.75 -2.41 -14.63
CA ASN A 163 0.43 -2.01 -15.12
C ASN A 163 -0.60 -2.08 -14.00
N GLY A 164 -0.81 -0.95 -13.32
CA GLY A 164 -1.66 -0.85 -12.14
C GLY A 164 -0.92 -0.09 -11.05
N GLN A 165 -1.19 -0.43 -9.80
CA GLN A 165 -0.54 0.18 -8.64
C GLN A 165 0.01 -0.88 -7.70
N PHE A 166 1.08 -0.53 -6.99
CA PHE A 166 1.70 -1.45 -6.04
C PHE A 166 2.49 -0.74 -4.95
N ILE A 167 2.69 -1.44 -3.84
CA ILE A 167 3.69 -1.10 -2.82
C ILE A 167 4.46 -2.37 -2.45
N GLN A 168 5.77 -2.34 -2.63
CA GLN A 168 6.73 -3.29 -2.08
C GLN A 168 7.07 -2.89 -0.63
N VAL A 169 7.05 -3.87 0.28
CA VAL A 169 7.44 -3.72 1.69
C VAL A 169 8.64 -4.61 1.97
N ASP A 170 9.75 -3.98 2.32
CA ASP A 170 11.00 -4.68 2.69
C ASP A 170 11.36 -4.35 4.14
N VAL A 171 11.84 -5.34 4.88
CA VAL A 171 12.32 -5.15 6.25
C VAL A 171 13.79 -4.79 6.18
N LEU A 172 14.14 -3.59 6.62
CA LEU A 172 15.52 -3.12 6.65
C LEU A 172 16.23 -3.48 7.96
N ASP A 173 15.50 -3.44 9.07
CA ASP A 173 16.08 -3.64 10.40
C ASP A 173 15.01 -4.11 11.40
N VAL A 174 15.45 -4.88 12.40
CA VAL A 174 14.64 -5.35 13.53
C VAL A 174 15.46 -5.23 14.80
N LYS A 175 15.04 -4.35 15.70
CA LYS A 175 15.66 -4.17 17.02
C LYS A 175 14.66 -4.48 18.12
N GLU A 176 15.12 -5.15 19.17
CA GLU A 176 14.37 -5.32 20.42
C GLU A 176 14.38 -4.00 21.22
#